data_AF-A0A7M3X3V4-F1
#
_entry.id   AF-A0A7M3X3V4-F1
#
_cell.length_a   1.000
_cell.length_b   1.000
_cell.length_c   1.000
_cell.angle_alpha   90.00
_cell.angle_beta   90.00
_cell.angle_gamma   90.00
#
_symmetry.space_group_name_H-M   'P 1'
#
loop_
_entity.id
_entity.type
_entity.pdbx_description
1 polymer ?
#
loop_
_entity_poly.entity_id
_entity_poly.type
_entity_poly.pdbx_seq_one_letter_code
_entity_poly.pdbx_strand_id
1 'polypeptide(L)'
;APKETESMDAMMDAFSTDLIAGIAAESNASVTPESSVELPVASEKSNDEGAAEPEHVFVPLPPGAQQAKPSAPVIPSPEPEVISEPDTATGEHENVPMPEIVEEVGEPMSDIEAEFRELVNGLLAAGVDPTEMMDDPRWEDINERATAVGFETWPVFLELATME
;
A
#
# COMPACT_ATOMS: atom_id res chain seq x y z
N ALA A 1 16.39 0.39 -56.43
CA ALA A 1 17.61 0.62 -55.63
C ALA A 1 17.25 0.42 -54.16
N PRO A 2 17.65 -0.66 -53.51
CA PRO A 2 17.50 -0.85 -52.07
C PRO A 2 18.82 -0.47 -51.39
N LYS A 3 18.86 0.61 -50.62
CA LYS A 3 20.07 0.99 -49.84
C LYS A 3 19.77 1.94 -48.68
N GLU A 4 18.56 1.86 -48.12
CA GLU A 4 18.18 2.67 -46.96
C GLU A 4 18.06 1.83 -45.69
N THR A 5 17.55 0.59 -45.80
CA THR A 5 17.45 -0.33 -44.65
C THR A 5 18.80 -0.90 -44.20
N GLU A 6 19.73 -1.12 -45.14
CA GLU A 6 21.08 -1.65 -44.84
C GLU A 6 21.91 -0.66 -44.01
N SER A 7 21.73 0.65 -44.22
CA SER A 7 22.40 1.67 -43.42
C SER A 7 21.88 1.74 -41.97
N MET A 8 20.57 1.51 -41.77
CA MET A 8 19.97 1.60 -40.44
C MET A 8 20.25 0.35 -39.60
N ASP A 9 20.26 -0.82 -40.26
CA ASP A 9 20.65 -2.09 -39.65
C ASP A 9 22.14 -2.09 -39.28
N ALA A 10 23.02 -1.61 -40.17
CA ALA A 10 24.45 -1.45 -39.89
C ALA A 10 24.73 -0.46 -38.75
N MET A 11 23.92 0.60 -38.60
CA MET A 11 24.03 1.50 -37.45
C MET A 11 23.62 0.80 -36.16
N MET A 12 22.51 0.05 -36.16
CA MET A 12 22.04 -0.70 -34.97
C MET A 12 23.03 -1.79 -34.52
N ASP A 13 23.66 -2.48 -35.47
CA ASP A 13 24.61 -3.55 -35.17
C ASP A 13 25.94 -3.01 -34.59
N ALA A 14 26.41 -1.85 -35.07
CA ALA A 14 27.60 -1.20 -34.54
C ALA A 14 27.44 -0.76 -33.07
N PHE A 15 26.28 -0.22 -32.69
CA PHE A 15 25.98 0.13 -31.29
C PHE A 15 25.83 -1.11 -30.41
N SER A 16 25.18 -2.17 -30.92
CA SER A 16 24.98 -3.41 -30.16
C SER A 16 26.30 -4.14 -29.91
N THR A 17 27.20 -4.15 -30.90
CA THR A 17 28.54 -4.72 -30.77
C THR A 17 29.41 -3.96 -29.77
N ASP A 18 29.39 -2.62 -29.81
CA ASP A 18 30.19 -1.79 -28.89
C ASP A 18 29.74 -1.96 -27.43
N LEU A 19 28.42 -2.00 -27.19
CA LEU A 19 27.86 -2.24 -25.86
C LEU A 19 28.25 -3.62 -25.32
N ILE A 20 28.09 -4.69 -26.11
CA ILE A 20 28.45 -6.05 -25.69
C ILE A 20 29.96 -6.17 -25.45
N ALA A 21 30.78 -5.55 -26.30
CA ALA A 21 32.24 -5.53 -26.12
C ALA A 21 32.67 -4.79 -24.86
N GLY A 22 32.01 -3.67 -24.50
CA GLY A 22 32.26 -2.93 -23.27
C GLY A 22 31.98 -3.77 -22.02
N ILE A 23 30.83 -4.44 -21.98
CA ILE A 23 30.45 -5.31 -20.85
C ILE A 23 31.40 -6.51 -20.76
N ALA A 24 31.77 -7.13 -21.89
CA ALA A 24 32.70 -8.26 -21.90
C ALA A 24 34.14 -7.86 -21.48
N ALA A 25 34.58 -6.65 -21.83
CA ALA A 25 35.87 -6.12 -21.40
C ALA A 25 35.91 -5.81 -19.90
N GLU A 26 34.83 -5.27 -19.32
CA GLU A 26 34.71 -5.07 -17.87
C GLU A 26 34.56 -6.39 -17.10
N SER A 27 33.81 -7.35 -17.66
CA SER A 27 33.57 -8.67 -17.02
C SER A 27 34.82 -9.54 -16.90
N ASN A 28 35.82 -9.34 -17.77
CA ASN A 28 37.06 -10.11 -17.78
C ASN A 28 38.19 -9.46 -16.96
N ALA A 29 37.93 -8.34 -16.28
CA ALA A 29 38.91 -7.58 -15.54
C ALA A 29 38.61 -7.48 -14.04
N SER A 30 38.09 -8.53 -13.39
CA SER A 30 38.33 -8.74 -11.95
C SER A 30 37.84 -10.12 -11.50
N VAL A 31 38.70 -11.14 -11.64
CA VAL A 31 38.67 -12.31 -10.76
C VAL A 31 40.02 -12.35 -10.04
N THR A 32 40.08 -11.65 -8.92
CA THR A 32 41.02 -11.94 -7.83
C THR A 32 40.20 -12.23 -6.58
N PRO A 33 40.16 -13.47 -6.09
CA PRO A 33 39.68 -13.73 -4.73
C PRO A 33 40.74 -13.22 -3.75
N GLU A 34 40.28 -12.74 -2.59
CA GLU A 34 41.06 -12.34 -1.41
C GLU A 34 41.59 -10.89 -1.40
N SER A 35 40.84 -9.98 -0.77
CA SER A 35 41.40 -9.05 0.22
C SER A 35 40.28 -8.39 1.01
N SER A 36 40.32 -8.62 2.32
CA SER A 36 39.59 -7.89 3.35
C SER A 36 39.60 -6.38 3.08
N VAL A 37 38.43 -5.73 3.11
CA VAL A 37 38.32 -4.26 3.17
C VAL A 37 37.71 -3.92 4.52
N GLU A 38 38.55 -3.38 5.39
CA GLU A 38 38.20 -2.77 6.66
C GLU A 38 37.15 -1.66 6.48
N LEU A 39 36.21 -1.60 7.41
CA LEU A 39 35.27 -0.50 7.59
C LEU A 39 36.05 0.78 7.94
N PRO A 40 35.84 1.93 7.26
CA PRO A 40 36.32 3.19 7.77
C PRO A 40 35.51 3.58 9.00
N VAL A 41 36.09 3.37 10.19
CA VAL A 41 35.76 4.14 11.39
C VAL A 41 36.28 5.57 11.19
N ALA A 42 35.37 6.53 11.09
CA ALA A 42 35.67 7.93 11.38
C ALA A 42 34.45 8.55 12.07
N SER A 43 34.61 8.71 13.38
CA SER A 43 33.72 9.45 14.26
C SER A 43 33.93 10.96 14.08
N GLU A 44 32.85 11.71 14.32
CA GLU A 44 32.81 13.06 14.90
C GLU A 44 32.68 14.31 13.98
N LYS A 45 31.42 14.71 13.81
CA LYS A 45 30.82 16.02 14.18
C LYS A 45 31.30 17.31 13.45
N SER A 46 30.39 17.87 12.66
CA SER A 46 30.16 19.32 12.64
C SER A 46 28.69 19.62 12.37
N ASN A 47 28.18 20.59 13.12
CA ASN A 47 26.82 21.08 13.19
C ASN A 47 26.58 22.10 12.07
N ASP A 48 25.59 21.90 11.22
CA ASP A 48 24.94 23.00 10.49
C ASP A 48 23.42 22.80 10.52
N GLU A 49 22.78 23.72 11.24
CA GLU A 49 21.35 23.89 11.28
C GLU A 49 20.91 24.49 9.95
N GLY A 50 20.46 23.63 9.04
CA GLY A 50 19.76 24.01 7.83
C GLY A 50 18.47 23.22 7.76
N ALA A 51 17.37 23.86 8.13
CA ALA A 51 16.03 23.37 7.86
C ALA A 51 15.91 23.09 6.35
N ALA A 52 16.07 21.84 5.95
CA ALA A 52 15.71 21.37 4.62
C ALA A 52 14.22 21.04 4.66
N GLU A 53 13.39 22.03 4.31
CA GLU A 53 12.02 21.77 3.88
C GLU A 53 12.05 20.66 2.80
N PRO A 54 11.15 19.68 2.86
CA PRO A 54 10.96 18.78 1.73
C PRO A 54 10.59 19.63 0.51
N GLU A 55 11.33 19.49 -0.59
CA GLU A 55 10.98 20.11 -1.87
C GLU A 55 9.67 19.49 -2.38
N HIS A 56 8.54 20.02 -1.92
CA HIS A 56 7.23 19.70 -2.43
C HIS A 56 7.10 20.29 -3.84
N VAL A 57 7.41 19.48 -4.85
CA VAL A 57 7.10 19.77 -6.25
C VAL A 57 5.57 19.83 -6.40
N PHE A 58 5.02 21.03 -6.27
CA PHE A 58 3.60 21.29 -6.46
C PHE A 58 3.25 21.13 -7.93
N VAL A 59 2.65 19.98 -8.28
CA VAL A 59 2.04 19.77 -9.59
C VAL A 59 0.73 20.56 -9.63
N PRO A 60 0.58 21.58 -10.51
CA PRO A 60 -0.66 22.34 -10.58
C PRO A 60 -1.80 21.40 -11.03
N LEU A 61 -2.88 21.36 -10.25
CA LEU A 61 -4.07 20.60 -10.62
C LEU A 61 -4.65 21.14 -11.95
N PRO A 62 -5.09 20.25 -12.87
CA PRO A 62 -5.78 20.68 -14.07
C PRO A 62 -7.07 21.45 -13.68
N PRO A 63 -7.50 22.44 -14.48
CA PRO A 63 -8.73 23.19 -14.25
C PRO A 63 -9.93 22.25 -14.37
N GLY A 64 -10.36 21.69 -13.25
CA GLY A 64 -11.42 20.68 -13.18
C GLY A 64 -11.56 19.97 -11.82
N ALA A 65 -10.51 20.01 -10.98
CA ALA A 65 -10.52 19.39 -9.65
C ALA A 65 -11.20 20.24 -8.54
N GLN A 66 -12.02 21.24 -8.90
CA GLN A 66 -12.88 21.91 -7.92
C GLN A 66 -13.98 20.94 -7.50
N GLN A 67 -13.85 20.45 -6.26
CA GLN A 67 -14.83 19.64 -5.54
C GLN A 67 -16.26 20.11 -5.81
N ALA A 68 -17.02 19.31 -6.54
CA ALA A 68 -18.47 19.35 -6.47
C ALA A 68 -18.85 18.85 -5.07
N LYS A 69 -19.21 19.77 -4.19
CA LYS A 69 -19.83 19.48 -2.90
C LYS A 69 -21.03 18.54 -3.14
N PRO A 70 -21.09 17.35 -2.53
CA PRO A 70 -22.31 16.55 -2.59
C PRO A 70 -23.41 17.31 -1.82
N SER A 71 -24.39 17.85 -2.55
CA SER A 71 -25.64 18.30 -1.98
C SER A 71 -26.33 17.08 -1.35
N ALA A 72 -26.33 17.02 -0.03
CA ALA A 72 -27.13 16.07 0.72
C ALA A 72 -28.62 16.26 0.33
N PRO A 73 -29.35 15.22 -0.09
CA PRO A 73 -30.79 15.30 -0.16
C PRO A 73 -31.33 15.32 1.28
N VAL A 74 -32.04 16.39 1.63
CA VAL A 74 -32.83 16.48 2.86
C VAL A 74 -33.97 15.47 2.75
N ILE A 75 -33.82 14.32 3.41
CA ILE A 75 -34.91 13.36 3.60
C ILE A 75 -35.82 13.95 4.70
N PRO A 76 -37.11 14.19 4.44
CA PRO A 76 -38.03 14.61 5.49
C PRO A 76 -38.23 13.45 6.48
N SER A 77 -37.93 13.71 7.75
CA SER A 77 -38.20 12.84 8.90
C SER A 77 -39.71 12.62 9.04
N PRO A 78 -40.23 11.38 8.96
CA PRO A 78 -41.60 11.11 9.37
C PRO A 78 -41.71 11.14 10.91
N GLU A 79 -42.69 11.92 11.34
CA GLU A 79 -43.28 12.07 12.67
C GLU A 79 -43.70 10.70 13.25
N PRO A 80 -43.53 10.45 14.57
CA PRO A 80 -43.91 9.17 15.16
C PRO A 80 -45.44 9.04 15.25
N GLU A 81 -46.02 8.20 14.38
CA GLU A 81 -47.41 7.76 14.52
C GLU A 81 -47.58 6.90 15.78
N VAL A 82 -48.51 7.36 16.61
CA VAL A 82 -48.96 6.74 17.85
C VAL A 82 -49.76 5.49 17.51
N ILE A 83 -49.23 4.30 17.81
CA ILE A 83 -49.99 3.05 17.70
C ILE A 83 -50.21 2.50 19.10
N SER A 84 -51.47 2.58 19.49
CA SER A 84 -52.10 2.22 20.76
C SER A 84 -51.67 0.88 21.36
N GLU A 85 -51.45 0.88 22.67
CA GLU A 85 -51.41 -0.30 23.53
C GLU A 85 -52.71 -1.14 23.40
N PRO A 86 -52.62 -2.45 23.59
CA PRO A 86 -53.43 -3.04 24.64
C PRO A 86 -52.60 -3.75 25.70
N ASP A 87 -52.91 -3.38 26.94
CA ASP A 87 -52.59 -4.05 28.19
C ASP A 87 -52.80 -5.57 28.08
N THR A 88 -51.73 -6.34 28.33
CA THR A 88 -51.86 -7.65 28.96
C THR A 88 -50.59 -7.95 29.75
N ALA A 89 -50.60 -7.58 31.03
CA ALA A 89 -49.69 -8.16 32.01
C ALA A 89 -50.07 -9.63 32.23
N THR A 90 -49.14 -10.56 31.98
CA THR A 90 -48.84 -11.75 32.82
C THR A 90 -47.99 -12.74 32.02
N GLY A 91 -46.70 -12.77 32.37
CA GLY A 91 -45.91 -13.98 32.54
C GLY A 91 -45.89 -14.99 31.41
N GLU A 92 -44.93 -14.83 30.51
CA GLU A 92 -44.17 -15.91 29.88
C GLU A 92 -42.92 -15.24 29.31
N HIS A 93 -41.77 -15.40 29.99
CA HIS A 93 -40.48 -15.13 29.37
C HIS A 93 -40.28 -16.20 28.31
N GLU A 94 -40.96 -16.06 27.17
CA GLU A 94 -40.66 -16.81 25.98
C GLU A 94 -39.21 -16.51 25.65
N ASN A 95 -38.36 -17.50 25.89
CA ASN A 95 -36.95 -17.47 25.55
C ASN A 95 -36.90 -17.32 24.03
N VAL A 96 -36.88 -16.08 23.55
CA VAL A 96 -36.63 -15.77 22.16
C VAL A 96 -35.29 -16.45 21.86
N PRO A 97 -35.25 -17.50 21.02
CA PRO A 97 -33.99 -18.09 20.65
C PRO A 97 -33.18 -16.97 20.01
N MET A 98 -32.03 -16.66 20.61
CA MET A 98 -31.08 -15.74 20.01
C MET A 98 -30.86 -16.21 18.58
N PRO A 99 -30.98 -15.35 17.55
CA PRO A 99 -30.67 -15.75 16.19
C PRO A 99 -29.27 -16.39 16.21
N GLU A 100 -29.17 -17.61 15.71
CA GLU A 100 -27.89 -18.27 15.51
C GLU A 100 -27.09 -17.34 14.59
N ILE A 101 -26.00 -16.78 15.11
CA ILE A 101 -25.08 -15.95 14.34
C ILE A 101 -24.50 -16.92 13.32
N VAL A 102 -25.15 -17.02 12.16
CA VAL A 102 -24.52 -17.57 10.98
C VAL A 102 -23.38 -16.61 10.73
N GLU A 103 -22.18 -17.05 11.11
CA GLU A 103 -20.93 -16.41 10.72
C GLU A 103 -21.00 -16.38 9.20
N GLU A 104 -21.53 -15.28 8.64
CA GLU A 104 -21.34 -15.00 7.22
C GLU A 104 -19.84 -15.02 7.09
N VAL A 105 -19.34 -16.09 6.45
CA VAL A 105 -18.00 -16.12 5.90
C VAL A 105 -18.02 -14.93 4.95
N GLY A 106 -17.63 -13.77 5.48
CA GLY A 106 -17.48 -12.54 4.73
C GLY A 106 -16.72 -12.90 3.48
N GLU A 107 -17.13 -12.32 2.36
CA GLU A 107 -16.57 -12.56 1.02
C GLU A 107 -15.13 -13.04 1.13
N PRO A 108 -14.77 -14.21 0.56
CA PRO A 108 -13.51 -14.87 0.88
C PRO A 108 -12.36 -13.89 0.63
N MET A 109 -11.91 -13.27 1.72
CA MET A 109 -10.76 -12.37 1.68
C MET A 109 -9.62 -13.24 1.21
N SER A 110 -8.76 -12.66 0.36
CA SER A 110 -7.57 -13.40 -0.05
C SER A 110 -6.80 -13.82 1.21
N ASP A 111 -6.20 -15.00 1.21
CA ASP A 111 -5.43 -15.50 2.36
C ASP A 111 -4.41 -14.45 2.84
N ILE A 112 -3.76 -13.78 1.87
CA ILE A 112 -2.82 -12.69 2.12
C ILE A 112 -3.48 -11.40 2.67
N GLU A 113 -4.72 -11.11 2.29
CA GLU A 113 -5.47 -9.95 2.79
C GLU A 113 -5.86 -10.16 4.25
N ALA A 114 -6.26 -11.37 4.62
CA ALA A 114 -6.56 -11.72 6.00
C ALA A 114 -5.30 -11.61 6.89
N GLU A 115 -4.17 -12.16 6.45
CA GLU A 115 -2.87 -12.02 7.14
C GLU A 115 -2.47 -10.54 7.30
N PHE A 116 -2.63 -9.74 6.24
CA PHE A 116 -2.32 -8.32 6.26
C PHE A 116 -3.20 -7.55 7.27
N ARG A 117 -4.52 -7.79 7.24
CA ARG A 117 -5.48 -7.16 8.17
C ARG A 117 -5.19 -7.55 9.62
N GLU A 118 -4.82 -8.79 9.87
CA GLU A 118 -4.44 -9.26 11.20
C GLU A 118 -3.18 -8.55 11.70
N LEU A 119 -2.15 -8.41 10.84
CA LEU A 119 -0.92 -7.69 11.18
C LEU A 119 -1.23 -6.22 11.54
N VAL A 120 -1.93 -5.50 10.66
CA VAL A 120 -2.23 -4.08 10.85
C VAL A 120 -3.11 -3.87 12.08
N ASN A 121 -4.19 -4.64 12.25
CA ASN A 121 -5.03 -4.54 13.45
C ASN A 121 -4.28 -4.91 14.72
N GLY A 122 -3.40 -5.91 14.67
CA GLY A 122 -2.55 -6.29 15.79
C GLY A 122 -1.59 -5.18 16.20
N LEU A 123 -0.99 -4.48 15.22
CA LEU A 123 -0.10 -3.35 15.46
C LEU A 123 -0.88 -2.11 15.94
N LEU A 124 -2.05 -1.81 15.36
CA LEU A 124 -2.93 -0.72 15.82
C LEU A 124 -3.39 -0.98 17.27
N ALA A 125 -3.78 -2.22 17.58
CA ALA A 125 -4.16 -2.61 18.95
C ALA A 125 -3.00 -2.53 19.95
N ALA A 126 -1.75 -2.68 19.47
CA ALA A 126 -0.55 -2.47 20.27
C ALA A 126 -0.17 -0.97 20.41
N GLY A 127 -0.88 -0.06 19.72
CA GLY A 127 -0.59 1.38 19.71
C GLY A 127 0.62 1.75 18.85
N VAL A 128 1.00 0.91 17.89
CA VAL A 128 2.01 1.24 16.89
C VAL A 128 1.40 2.22 15.89
N ASP A 129 2.16 3.24 15.49
CA ASP A 129 1.70 4.24 14.54
C ASP A 129 1.75 3.69 13.10
N PRO A 130 0.80 4.01 12.20
CA PRO A 130 0.76 3.47 10.84
C PRO A 130 2.06 3.67 10.06
N THR A 131 2.80 4.74 10.34
CA THR A 131 4.11 5.01 9.72
C THR A 131 5.17 4.00 10.19
N GLU A 132 5.22 3.71 11.49
CA GLU A 132 6.16 2.76 12.08
C GLU A 132 5.85 1.30 11.67
N MET A 133 4.59 0.99 11.34
CA MET A 133 4.21 -0.33 10.82
C MET A 133 4.86 -0.65 9.48
N MET A 134 5.12 0.36 8.65
CA MET A 134 5.73 0.17 7.34
C MET A 134 7.20 -0.22 7.43
N ASP A 135 7.86 0.13 8.52
CA ASP A 135 9.23 -0.27 8.80
C ASP A 135 9.32 -1.69 9.40
N ASP A 136 8.19 -2.36 9.69
CA ASP A 136 8.19 -3.73 10.21
C ASP A 136 8.56 -4.74 9.10
N PRO A 137 9.52 -5.65 9.32
CA PRO A 137 9.91 -6.66 8.32
C PRO A 137 8.76 -7.57 7.85
N ARG A 138 7.74 -7.77 8.68
CA ARG A 138 6.55 -8.56 8.30
C ARG A 138 5.67 -7.83 7.29
N TRP A 139 5.70 -6.51 7.28
CA TRP A 139 4.99 -5.71 6.30
C TRP A 139 5.51 -5.98 4.88
N GLU A 140 6.83 -5.86 4.69
CA GLU A 140 7.49 -6.07 3.40
C GLU A 140 7.27 -7.51 2.88
N ASP A 141 7.38 -8.53 3.74
CA ASP A 141 7.15 -9.94 3.37
C ASP A 141 5.72 -10.17 2.84
N ILE A 142 4.72 -9.63 3.54
CA ILE A 142 3.32 -9.72 3.13
C ILE A 142 3.10 -8.92 1.83
N ASN A 143 3.73 -7.75 1.69
CA ASN A 143 3.58 -6.90 0.52
C ASN A 143 4.19 -7.54 -0.76
N GLU A 144 5.33 -8.23 -0.64
CA GLU A 144 5.91 -9.01 -1.72
C GLU A 144 4.98 -10.15 -2.17
N ARG A 145 4.48 -10.93 -1.20
CA ARG A 145 3.54 -12.03 -1.45
C ARG A 145 2.22 -11.52 -2.04
N ALA A 146 1.71 -10.40 -1.54
CA ALA A 146 0.53 -9.71 -2.04
C ALA A 146 0.70 -9.29 -3.49
N THR A 147 1.82 -8.64 -3.80
CA THR A 147 2.16 -8.21 -5.17
C THR A 147 2.28 -9.41 -6.11
N ALA A 148 2.84 -10.53 -5.63
CA ALA A 148 2.96 -11.76 -6.42
C ALA A 148 1.59 -12.36 -6.82
N VAL A 149 0.55 -12.15 -6.01
CA VAL A 149 -0.84 -12.55 -6.31
C VAL A 149 -1.66 -11.41 -6.94
N GLY A 150 -1.07 -10.24 -7.17
CA GLY A 150 -1.74 -9.06 -7.72
C GLY A 150 -2.68 -8.35 -6.73
N PHE A 151 -2.46 -8.54 -5.43
CA PHE A 151 -3.17 -7.84 -4.36
C PHE A 151 -2.38 -6.60 -3.91
N GLU A 152 -3.03 -5.45 -3.84
CA GLU A 152 -2.44 -4.20 -3.35
C GLU A 152 -2.79 -4.03 -1.87
N THR A 153 -1.79 -4.04 -0.99
CA THR A 153 -1.96 -3.90 0.47
C THR A 153 -2.31 -2.47 0.89
N TRP A 154 -1.89 -1.49 0.11
CA TRP A 154 -2.04 -0.06 0.40
C TRP A 154 -3.48 0.43 0.54
N PRO A 155 -4.44 0.14 -0.37
CA PRO A 155 -5.84 0.54 -0.18
C PRO A 155 -6.42 -0.03 1.11
N VAL A 156 -6.17 -1.31 1.40
CA VAL A 156 -6.66 -1.96 2.64
C VAL A 156 -6.01 -1.34 3.87
N PHE A 157 -4.74 -0.99 3.80
CA PHE A 157 -4.07 -0.28 4.88
C PHE A 157 -4.75 1.04 5.21
N LEU A 158 -5.05 1.87 4.20
CA LEU A 158 -5.68 3.17 4.42
C LEU A 158 -7.06 3.01 5.02
N GLU A 159 -7.83 2.00 4.60
CA GLU A 159 -9.12 1.68 5.22
C GLU A 159 -8.96 1.37 6.71
N LEU A 160 -7.98 0.56 7.11
CA LEU A 160 -7.75 0.20 8.51
C LEU A 160 -7.16 1.35 9.34
N ALA A 161 -6.18 2.06 8.79
CA ALA A 161 -5.48 3.15 9.48
C ALA A 161 -6.36 4.40 9.67
N THR A 162 -7.41 4.55 8.85
CA THR A 162 -8.39 5.64 9.00
C THR A 162 -9.62 5.25 9.82
N MET A 163 -9.73 3.96 10.20
CA MET A 163 -10.79 3.44 11.04
C MET A 163 -10.45 3.69 12.52
N GLU A 164 -10.39 4.97 12.90
CA GLU A 164 -10.26 5.46 14.29
C GLU A 164 -11.60 5.94 14.85
#